data_AF-A0YWL4-F1
#
_entry.id   AF-A0YWL4-F1
#
_cell.length_a   1.000
_cell.length_b   1.000
_cell.length_c   1.000
_cell.angle_alpha   90.00
_cell.angle_beta   90.00
_cell.angle_gamma   90.00
#
_symmetry.space_group_name_H-M   'P 1'
#
loop_
_entity.id
_entity.type
_entity.pdbx_description
1 polymer ?
#
loop_
_entity_poly.entity_id
_entity_poly.type
_entity_poly.pdbx_seq_one_letter_code
_entity_poly.pdbx_strand_id
1 'polypeptide(L)' 'MFLKRVRTIHNKAKEELDRLRQKHLETTEKLVDIFTNVLQVFGDESTDTETMTEIQSILNTAGGVEQLLIECEGVGEL' A
#
# COMPACT_ATOMS: atom_id res chain seq x y z
N MET A 1 17.74 -31.36 23.03
CA MET A 1 18.21 -30.52 21.89
C MET A 1 17.13 -30.18 20.86
N PHE A 2 16.03 -30.96 20.76
CA PHE A 2 14.92 -30.71 19.84
C PHE A 2 14.07 -29.48 20.19
N LEU A 3 13.66 -29.34 21.46
CA LEU A 3 12.84 -28.21 21.93
C LEU A 3 13.47 -26.84 21.66
N LYS A 4 14.81 -26.72 21.79
CA LYS A 4 15.53 -25.49 21.43
C LYS A 4 15.40 -25.17 19.93
N ARG A 5 15.55 -26.17 19.05
CA ARG A 5 15.43 -25.99 17.60
C ARG A 5 14.01 -25.60 17.19
N VAL A 6 12.99 -26.26 17.76
CA VAL A 6 11.58 -25.92 17.52
C VAL A 6 11.28 -24.49 17.95
N ARG A 7 11.78 -24.06 19.12
CA ARG A 7 11.63 -22.69 19.60
C ARG A 7 12.27 -21.66 18.67
N THR A 8 13.46 -21.95 18.13
CA THR A 8 14.13 -21.07 17.16
C THR A 8 13.34 -20.96 15.86
N ILE A 9 12.79 -22.07 15.34
CA ILE A 9 11.97 -22.07 14.12
C ILE A 9 10.69 -21.25 14.35
N HIS A 10 10.01 -21.47 15.47
CA HIS A 10 8.80 -20.72 15.82
C HIS A 10 9.07 -19.21 15.93
N ASN A 11 10.18 -18.82 16.57
CA ASN A 11 10.53 -17.41 16.69
C ASN A 11 10.81 -16.78 15.33
N LYS A 12 11.55 -17.46 14.45
CA LYS A 12 11.81 -16.97 13.08
C LYS A 12 10.52 -16.85 12.25
N ALA A 13 9.62 -17.83 12.37
CA ALA A 13 8.33 -17.77 11.69
C ALA A 13 7.48 -16.61 12.20
N LYS A 14 7.51 -16.33 13.51
CA LYS A 14 6.83 -15.17 14.09
C LYS A 14 7.43 -13.85 13.60
N GLU A 15 8.75 -13.73 13.60
CA GLU A 15 9.44 -12.54 13.07
C GLU A 15 9.10 -12.28 11.60
N GLU A 16 9.06 -13.33 10.77
CA GLU A 16 8.70 -13.18 9.35
C GLU A 16 7.22 -12.83 9.17
N LEU A 17 6.32 -13.38 10.00
CA LEU A 17 4.91 -13.01 10.00
C LEU A 17 4.71 -11.54 10.38
N ASP A 18 5.42 -11.06 11.41
CA ASP A 18 5.34 -9.67 11.84
C ASP A 18 5.92 -8.74 10.77
N ARG A 19 7.01 -9.14 10.09
CA ARG A 19 7.58 -8.41 8.93
C ARG A 19 6.60 -8.32 7.76
N LEU A 20 5.93 -9.42 7.44
CA LEU A 20 4.93 -9.46 6.36
C LEU A 20 3.75 -8.52 6.69
N ARG A 21 3.24 -8.58 7.93
CA ARG A 21 2.19 -7.68 8.41
C ARG A 21 2.59 -6.20 8.33
N GLN A 22 3.80 -5.86 8.76
CA GLN A 22 4.31 -4.48 8.65
C GLN A 22 4.34 -4.02 7.19
N LYS A 23 4.88 -4.86 6.30
CA LYS A 23 4.89 -4.55 4.87
C LYS A 23 3.48 -4.32 4.32
N HIS A 24 2.51 -5.14 4.70
CA HIS A 24 1.12 -4.93 4.29
C HIS A 24 0.54 -3.63 4.83
N LEU A 25 0.76 -3.32 6.12
CA LEU A 25 0.30 -2.07 6.71
C LEU A 25 0.89 -0.86 5.98
N GLU A 26 2.20 -0.87 5.70
CA GLU A 26 2.86 0.21 4.94
C GLU A 26 2.28 0.36 3.53
N THR A 27 2.03 -0.74 2.82
CA THR A 27 1.39 -0.68 1.49
C THR A 27 -0.04 -0.15 1.59
N THR A 28 -0.83 -0.60 2.56
CA THR A 28 -2.21 -0.12 2.75
C THR A 28 -2.24 1.36 3.12
N GLU A 29 -1.37 1.83 4.02
CA GLU A 29 -1.27 3.23 4.41
C GLU A 29 -0.92 4.11 3.21
N LYS A 30 0.08 3.70 2.42
CA LYS A 30 0.44 4.39 1.18
C LYS A 30 -0.74 4.49 0.19
N LEU A 31 -1.51 3.40 0.01
CA LEU A 31 -2.67 3.41 -0.87
C LEU A 31 -3.79 4.32 -0.35
N VAL A 32 -4.04 4.32 0.96
CA VAL A 32 -5.03 5.20 1.60
C VAL A 32 -4.63 6.67 1.49
N ASP A 33 -3.34 7.00 1.63
CA ASP A 33 -2.83 8.35 1.45
C ASP A 33 -3.03 8.85 0.03
N ILE A 34 -2.70 8.02 -0.97
CA ILE A 34 -2.91 8.38 -2.38
C ILE A 34 -4.39 8.58 -2.67
N PHE A 35 -5.25 7.70 -2.17
CA PHE A 35 -6.69 7.84 -2.34
C PHE A 35 -7.22 9.10 -1.66
N THR A 36 -6.70 9.45 -0.48
CA THR A 36 -7.03 10.70 0.22
C THR A 36 -6.65 11.92 -0.61
N ASN A 37 -5.47 11.93 -1.21
CA ASN A 37 -5.03 13.01 -2.11
C ASN A 37 -5.94 13.14 -3.34
N VAL A 38 -6.36 12.00 -3.92
CA VAL A 38 -7.32 12.00 -5.04
C VAL A 38 -8.68 12.57 -4.61
N LEU A 39 -9.20 12.16 -3.44
CA LEU A 39 -10.47 12.67 -2.91
C LEU A 39 -10.43 14.17 -2.60
N GLN A 40 -9.29 14.70 -2.14
CA GLN A 40 -9.12 16.15 -1.91
C GLN A 40 -9.27 16.94 -3.21
N VAL A 41 -8.64 16.48 -4.29
CA VAL A 41 -8.75 17.11 -5.63
C VAL A 41 -10.18 17.14 -6.14
N PHE A 42 -10.98 16.09 -5.86
CA PHE A 42 -12.41 16.08 -6.19
C PHE A 42 -13.26 16.97 -5.26
N GLY A 43 -12.81 17.23 -4.03
CA GLY A 43 -13.51 18.07 -3.06
C GLY A 43 -13.38 19.57 -3.32
N ASP A 44 -12.35 20.00 -4.07
CA ASP A 44 -12.02 21.41 -4.32
C ASP A 44 -12.87 22.09 -5.42
N GLU A 45 -14.01 21.52 -5.84
CA GLU A 45 -14.95 22.09 -6.83
C GLU A 45 -14.28 22.60 -8.13
N SER A 46 -13.18 21.97 -8.55
CA SER A 46 -12.45 22.33 -9.76
C SER A 46 -13.12 21.79 -11.03
N THR A 47 -13.00 22.54 -12.13
CA THR A 47 -13.50 22.16 -13.46
C THR A 47 -12.84 20.87 -13.95
N ASP A 48 -13.64 19.89 -14.37
CA ASP A 48 -13.28 18.49 -14.75
C ASP A 48 -11.91 18.29 -15.44
N THR A 49 -11.48 19.22 -16.30
CA THR A 49 -10.21 19.13 -17.04
C THR A 49 -8.96 19.42 -16.20
N GLU A 50 -9.04 20.31 -15.22
CA GLU A 50 -7.92 20.63 -14.33
C GLU A 50 -7.76 19.53 -13.27
N THR A 51 -8.90 19.08 -12.73
CA THR A 51 -9.01 17.94 -11.79
C THR A 51 -8.36 16.67 -12.35
N MET A 52 -8.63 16.33 -13.61
CA MET A 52 -8.06 15.13 -14.25
C MET A 52 -6.53 15.21 -14.40
N THR A 53 -6.01 16.41 -14.69
CA THR A 53 -4.56 16.63 -14.86
C THR A 53 -3.83 16.50 -13.51
N GLU A 54 -4.45 17.01 -12.45
CA GLU A 54 -3.91 16.94 -11.10
C GLU A 54 -3.95 15.50 -10.54
N ILE A 55 -5.02 14.76 -10.81
CA ILE A 55 -5.12 13.32 -10.51
C ILE A 55 -4.03 12.53 -11.26
N GLN A 56 -3.80 12.80 -12.55
CA GLN A 56 -2.71 12.16 -13.29
C GLN A 56 -1.34 12.47 -12.68
N SER A 57 -1.13 13.70 -12.21
CA SER A 57 0.12 14.10 -11.54
C SER A 57 0.34 13.34 -10.23
N ILE A 58 -0.70 13.21 -9.40
CA ILE A 58 -0.67 12.46 -8.13
C ILE A 58 -0.36 10.98 -8.40
N LEU A 59 -1.04 10.37 -9.36
CA LEU A 59 -0.84 8.97 -9.72
C LEU A 59 0.55 8.72 -10.30
N ASN A 60 1.06 9.60 -11.16
CA ASN A 60 2.42 9.51 -11.70
C ASN A 60 3.49 9.68 -10.62
N THR A 61 3.28 10.59 -9.67
CA THR A 61 4.21 10.80 -8.53
C THR A 61 4.29 9.56 -7.64
N ALA A 62 3.18 8.83 -7.49
CA ALA A 62 3.11 7.63 -6.67
C ALA A 62 3.74 6.37 -7.33
N GLY A 63 4.20 6.46 -8.58
CA GLY A 63 4.77 5.35 -9.35
C GLY A 63 3.98 4.97 -10.61
N GLY A 64 2.88 5.69 -10.89
CA GLY A 64 2.01 5.43 -12.03
C GLY A 64 0.88 4.45 -11.72
N VAL A 65 -0.14 4.45 -12.58
CA VAL A 65 -1.36 3.63 -12.43
C VAL A 65 -1.03 2.14 -12.39
N GLU A 66 -0.07 1.70 -13.21
CA GLU A 66 0.31 0.29 -13.32
C GLU A 66 0.95 -0.23 -12.03
N GLN A 67 1.83 0.56 -11.39
CA GLN A 67 2.44 0.18 -10.12
C GLN A 67 1.41 0.19 -8.97
N LEU A 68 0.49 1.17 -8.96
CA LEU A 68 -0.60 1.19 -7.98
C LEU A 68 -1.54 0.00 -8.12
N LEU A 69 -1.86 -0.42 -9.35
CA LEU A 69 -2.70 -1.59 -9.59
C LEU A 69 -2.05 -2.86 -9.02
N ILE A 70 -0.75 -3.05 -9.25
CA ILE A 70 0.01 -4.18 -8.68
C ILE A 70 0.01 -4.12 -7.15
N GLU A 71 0.21 -2.94 -6.55
CA GLU A 71 0.17 -2.75 -5.09
C GLU A 71 -1.24 -3.03 -4.52
N CYS A 72 -2.31 -2.66 -5.23
CA CYS A 72 -3.69 -2.94 -4.86
C CYS A 72 -4.06 -4.42 -4.98
N GLU A 73 -3.66 -5.10 -6.06
CA GLU A 73 -3.89 -6.54 -6.26
C GLU A 73 -3.21 -7.34 -5.15
N GLY A 74 -1.98 -6.99 -4.79
CA GLY A 74 -1.24 -7.64 -3.70
C GLY A 74 -1.84 -7.45 -2.30
N VAL A 75 -2.69 -6.44 -2.09
CA VAL A 75 -3.47 -6.25 -0.85
C VAL A 75 -4.80 -7.00 -0.89
N GLY A 76 -5.41 -7.15 -2.07
CA GLY A 76 -6.71 -7.83 -2.26
C GLY A 76 -6.66 -9.35 -2.28
N GLU A 77 -5.51 -9.97 -2.57
CA GLU A 77 -5.34 -11.44 -2.66
C GLU A 77 -5.08 -12.16 -1.31
N LEU A 78 -5.19 -11.47 -0.17
CA LEU A 78 -5.02 -12.05 1.18
C LEU A 78 -6.34 -12.28 1.92
#